data_AF-A0A3P3DGZ9-F1
#
_entry.id   AF-A0A3P3DGZ9-F1
#
_cell.length_a   1.000
_cell.length_b   1.000
_cell.length_c   1.000
_cell.angle_alpha   90.00
_cell.angle_beta   90.00
_cell.angle_gamma   90.00
#
_symmetry.space_group_name_H-M   'P 1'
#
loop_
_entity.id
_entity.type
_entity.pdbx_description
1 polymer ?
#
loop_
_entity_poly.entity_id
_entity_poly.type
_entity_poly.pdbx_seq_one_letter_code
_entity_poly.pdbx_strand_id
1 'polypeptide(L)'
;MLSETEAPSYYARARIDGKEIAATGVSKDDFLAACHGDAFDRAEPEAGAPFEGANSFTENQARDRAIAWGLTDVAEMTKDDNGIWRSSGKLDGADVDVAVDYKGNVVTSTK
;
A
#
# COMPACT_ATOMS: atom_id res chain seq x y z
N MET A 1 14.24 5.07 15.44
CA MET A 1 13.56 3.77 15.25
C MET A 1 12.41 4.03 14.31
N LEU A 2 12.18 3.17 13.32
CA LEU A 2 11.00 3.28 12.46
C LEU A 2 9.75 3.25 13.35
N SER A 3 8.82 4.17 13.14
CA SER A 3 7.56 4.20 13.87
C SER A 3 6.73 2.94 13.61
N GLU A 4 5.72 2.69 14.45
CA GLU A 4 4.79 1.56 14.27
C GLU A 4 4.07 1.58 12.91
N THR A 5 4.00 2.73 12.25
CA THR A 5 3.41 2.91 10.92
C THR A 5 4.43 2.81 9.79
N GLU A 6 5.68 3.25 10.02
CA GLU A 6 6.76 3.24 9.01
C GLU A 6 7.25 1.82 8.73
N ALA A 7 7.35 0.96 9.74
CA ALA A 7 7.83 -0.41 9.55
C ALA A 7 6.88 -1.25 8.65
N PRO A 8 5.55 -1.33 8.90
CA PRO A 8 4.64 -2.07 8.03
C PRO A 8 4.61 -1.56 6.59
N SER A 9 4.61 -0.23 6.40
CA SER A 9 4.61 0.42 5.09
C SER A 9 5.84 0.04 4.28
N TYR A 10 7.01 0.04 4.94
CA TYR A 10 8.27 -0.37 4.33
C TYR A 10 8.26 -1.84 3.88
N TYR A 11 7.83 -2.77 4.75
CA TYR A 11 7.75 -4.19 4.39
C TYR A 11 6.74 -4.45 3.26
N ALA A 12 5.62 -3.72 3.24
CA ALA A 12 4.64 -3.82 2.16
C ALA A 12 5.22 -3.34 0.83
N ARG A 13 5.94 -2.22 0.83
CA ARG A 13 6.63 -1.73 -0.37
C ARG A 13 7.67 -2.73 -0.87
N ALA A 14 8.47 -3.31 0.01
CA ALA A 14 9.44 -4.34 -0.38
C ALA A 14 8.78 -5.55 -1.05
N ARG A 15 7.62 -6.02 -0.54
CA ARG A 15 6.85 -7.10 -1.18
C ARG A 15 6.33 -6.70 -2.57
N ILE A 16 5.89 -5.46 -2.75
CA ILE A 16 5.46 -4.94 -4.06
C ILE A 16 6.63 -4.89 -5.04
N ASP A 17 7.80 -4.43 -4.60
CA ASP A 17 9.02 -4.33 -5.41
C ASP A 17 9.69 -5.70 -5.66
N GLY A 18 9.16 -6.78 -5.08
CA GLY A 18 9.77 -8.12 -5.15
C GLY A 18 11.10 -8.24 -4.40
N LYS A 19 11.38 -7.31 -3.48
CA LYS A 19 12.59 -7.32 -2.65
C LYS A 19 12.39 -8.29 -1.48
N GLU A 20 13.23 -9.32 -1.43
CA GLU A 20 13.24 -10.25 -0.31
C GLU A 20 13.89 -9.58 0.90
N ILE A 21 13.15 -9.45 1.99
CA ILE A 21 13.73 -9.01 3.26
C ILE A 21 14.12 -10.26 4.03
N ALA A 22 15.41 -10.42 4.29
CA ALA A 22 15.92 -11.55 5.05
C ALA A 22 15.26 -11.63 6.43
N ALA A 23 15.17 -12.83 7.01
CA ALA A 23 14.66 -13.02 8.36
C ALA A 23 15.44 -12.23 9.43
N THR A 24 16.69 -11.85 9.12
CA THR A 24 17.55 -10.99 9.95
C THR A 24 17.28 -9.49 9.78
N GLY A 25 16.32 -9.11 8.94
CA GLY A 25 15.98 -7.73 8.64
C GLY A 25 16.64 -7.17 7.38
N VAL A 26 16.51 -5.86 7.22
CA VAL A 26 17.04 -5.06 6.09
C VAL A 26 18.54 -4.87 6.26
N SER A 27 19.31 -5.01 5.18
CA SER A 27 20.74 -4.69 5.23
C SER A 27 20.95 -3.18 5.42
N LYS A 28 22.10 -2.78 5.97
CA LYS A 28 22.43 -1.34 6.10
C LYS A 28 22.40 -0.64 4.74
N ASP A 29 22.86 -1.31 3.69
CA ASP A 29 22.95 -0.72 2.35
C ASP A 29 21.55 -0.55 1.74
N ASP A 30 20.66 -1.54 1.90
CA ASP A 30 19.26 -1.43 1.45
C ASP A 30 18.48 -0.36 2.23
N PHE A 31 18.76 -0.24 3.53
CA PHE A 31 18.18 0.81 4.36
C PHE A 31 18.65 2.19 3.92
N LEU A 32 19.95 2.37 3.67
CA LEU A 32 20.49 3.64 3.17
C LEU A 32 19.96 3.98 1.78
N ALA A 33 19.85 3.00 0.89
CA ALA A 33 19.22 3.19 -0.42
C ALA A 33 17.76 3.66 -0.29
N ALA A 34 17.00 3.11 0.67
CA ALA A 34 15.64 3.57 0.96
C ALA A 34 15.61 4.99 1.55
N CYS A 35 16.55 5.37 2.43
CA CYS A 35 16.66 6.72 2.98
C CYS A 35 16.97 7.79 1.93
N HIS A 36 17.66 7.42 0.85
CA HIS A 36 18.00 8.33 -0.24
C HIS A 36 17.02 8.25 -1.42
N GLY A 37 16.01 7.38 -1.31
CA GLY A 37 14.98 7.17 -2.34
C GLY A 37 13.61 7.68 -1.92
N ASP A 38 12.61 7.26 -2.71
CA ASP A 38 11.18 7.57 -2.57
C ASP A 38 10.43 6.49 -1.76
N ALA A 39 11.16 5.64 -1.02
CA ALA A 39 10.60 4.47 -0.35
C ALA A 39 9.53 4.81 0.71
N PHE A 40 9.47 6.06 1.16
CA PHE A 40 8.53 6.58 2.15
C PHE A 40 7.52 7.57 1.55
N ASP A 41 7.66 7.92 0.28
CA ASP A 41 6.77 8.86 -0.37
C ASP A 41 5.46 8.16 -0.75
N ARG A 42 4.35 8.78 -0.36
CA ARG A 42 3.02 8.37 -0.78
C ARG A 42 2.85 8.75 -2.25
N ALA A 43 2.76 7.76 -3.13
CA ALA A 43 2.47 7.99 -4.54
C ALA A 43 1.10 8.65 -4.71
N GLU A 44 1.04 9.78 -5.40
CA GLU A 44 -0.23 10.39 -5.78
C GLU A 44 -0.97 9.45 -6.76
N PRO A 45 -2.26 9.18 -6.55
CA PRO A 45 -3.04 8.41 -7.50
C PRO A 45 -3.15 9.18 -8.83
N GLU A 46 -3.14 8.43 -9.93
CA GLU A 46 -3.34 9.01 -11.26
C GLU A 46 -4.66 9.79 -11.35
N ALA A 47 -4.66 10.90 -12.10
CA ALA A 47 -5.85 11.70 -12.31
C ALA A 47 -6.97 10.86 -12.94
N GLY A 48 -8.11 10.78 -12.26
CA GLY A 48 -9.26 9.97 -12.67
C GLY A 48 -9.31 8.56 -12.09
N ALA A 49 -8.35 8.16 -11.26
CA ALA A 49 -8.44 6.92 -10.47
C ALA A 49 -9.61 6.97 -9.46
N PRO A 50 -10.19 5.82 -9.06
CA PRO A 50 -9.80 4.46 -9.45
C PRO A 50 -10.30 4.08 -10.86
N PHE A 51 -9.48 3.36 -11.62
CA PHE A 51 -9.85 2.89 -12.96
C PHE A 51 -10.44 1.49 -12.95
N GLU A 52 -11.62 1.32 -13.56
CA GLU A 52 -12.24 0.01 -13.77
C GLU A 52 -11.40 -0.87 -14.70
N GLY A 53 -11.36 -2.17 -14.41
CA GLY A 53 -10.62 -3.12 -15.26
C GLY A 53 -10.29 -4.45 -14.58
N ALA A 54 -9.90 -5.43 -15.38
CA ALA A 54 -9.49 -6.74 -14.88
C ALA A 54 -8.24 -6.60 -13.99
N ASN A 55 -8.44 -6.78 -12.70
CA ASN A 55 -7.39 -6.65 -11.70
C ASN A 55 -6.76 -8.01 -11.38
N SER A 56 -5.46 -8.15 -11.60
CA SER A 56 -4.72 -9.40 -11.39
C SER A 56 -4.16 -9.56 -9.98
N PHE A 57 -4.27 -8.54 -9.12
CA PHE A 57 -3.80 -8.64 -7.75
C PHE A 57 -4.66 -9.63 -6.98
N THR A 58 -4.00 -10.42 -6.14
CA THR A 58 -4.64 -11.10 -5.01
C THR A 58 -5.04 -10.08 -3.94
N GLU A 59 -5.89 -10.51 -3.00
CA GLU A 59 -6.29 -9.66 -1.88
C GLU A 59 -5.07 -9.13 -1.11
N ASN A 60 -4.13 -10.02 -0.75
CA ASN A 60 -2.91 -9.65 -0.03
C ASN A 60 -2.06 -8.63 -0.81
N GLN A 61 -1.97 -8.76 -2.14
CA GLN A 61 -1.23 -7.82 -2.98
C GLN A 61 -1.90 -6.44 -3.07
N ALA A 62 -3.24 -6.39 -3.03
CA ALA A 62 -3.96 -5.13 -2.94
C ALA A 62 -3.81 -4.49 -1.56
N ARG A 63 -3.87 -5.31 -0.49
CA ARG A 63 -3.68 -4.86 0.88
C ARG A 63 -2.28 -4.30 1.09
N ASP A 64 -1.27 -4.95 0.54
CA ASP A 64 0.11 -4.44 0.57
C ASP A 64 0.23 -3.06 -0.09
N ARG A 65 -0.51 -2.80 -1.19
CA ARG A 65 -0.53 -1.47 -1.81
C ARG A 65 -1.15 -0.42 -0.90
N ALA A 66 -2.28 -0.73 -0.27
CA ALA A 66 -2.89 0.18 0.70
C ALA A 66 -1.95 0.49 1.88
N ILE A 67 -1.29 -0.53 2.43
CA ILE A 67 -0.34 -0.34 3.55
C ILE A 67 0.89 0.45 3.09
N ALA A 68 1.48 0.12 1.94
CA ALA A 68 2.64 0.83 1.40
C ALA A 68 2.32 2.30 1.08
N TRP A 69 1.07 2.61 0.78
CA TRP A 69 0.58 3.99 0.59
C TRP A 69 0.41 4.76 1.91
N GLY A 70 0.44 4.06 3.04
CA GLY A 70 0.40 4.63 4.39
C GLY A 70 -0.93 4.44 5.12
N LEU A 71 -1.79 3.52 4.69
CA LEU A 71 -2.96 3.14 5.48
C LEU A 71 -2.59 2.18 6.62
N THR A 72 -3.19 2.39 7.78
CA THR A 72 -3.20 1.44 8.90
C THR A 72 -4.57 0.79 9.04
N ASP A 73 -4.67 -0.23 9.89
CA ASP A 73 -5.94 -0.92 10.21
C ASP A 73 -6.76 -1.34 8.98
N VAL A 74 -6.08 -1.68 7.88
CA VAL A 74 -6.74 -2.08 6.63
C VAL A 74 -7.48 -3.40 6.86
N ALA A 75 -8.79 -3.37 6.72
CA ALA A 75 -9.64 -4.55 6.87
C ALA A 75 -9.42 -5.54 5.71
N GLU A 76 -10.17 -6.66 5.73
CA GLU A 76 -10.26 -7.57 4.59
C GLU A 76 -10.66 -6.79 3.33
N MET A 77 -10.04 -7.11 2.19
CA MET A 77 -10.38 -6.44 0.94
C MET A 77 -11.32 -7.31 0.12
N THR A 78 -12.36 -6.70 -0.44
CA THR A 78 -13.28 -7.36 -1.37
C THR A 78 -13.14 -6.74 -2.75
N LYS A 79 -12.95 -7.57 -3.78
CA LYS A 79 -12.96 -7.09 -5.18
C LYS A 79 -14.41 -6.90 -5.62
N ASP A 80 -14.74 -5.70 -6.08
CA ASP A 80 -16.05 -5.38 -6.65
C ASP A 80 -16.17 -5.80 -8.13
N ASP A 81 -17.37 -5.64 -8.69
CA ASP A 81 -17.68 -6.03 -10.07
C ASP A 81 -16.90 -5.23 -11.13
N ASN A 82 -16.35 -4.07 -10.75
CA ASN A 82 -15.51 -3.22 -11.60
C ASN A 82 -14.03 -3.60 -11.54
N GLY A 83 -13.69 -4.64 -10.75
CA GLY A 83 -12.33 -5.10 -10.52
C GLY A 83 -11.55 -4.27 -9.51
N ILE A 84 -12.21 -3.40 -8.75
CA ILE A 84 -11.58 -2.57 -7.73
C ILE A 84 -11.58 -3.30 -6.40
N TRP A 85 -10.43 -3.38 -5.74
CA TRP A 85 -10.38 -3.86 -4.36
C TRP A 85 -10.86 -2.76 -3.41
N ARG A 86 -11.89 -3.08 -2.61
CA ARG A 86 -12.51 -2.18 -1.62
C ARG A 86 -12.22 -2.66 -0.21
N SER A 87 -11.98 -1.73 0.70
CA SER A 87 -11.92 -2.01 2.13
C SER A 87 -12.13 -0.72 2.92
N SER A 88 -11.99 -0.82 4.24
CA SER A 88 -11.81 0.33 5.11
C SER A 88 -10.45 0.27 5.79
N GLY A 89 -9.95 1.44 6.19
CA GLY A 89 -8.72 1.54 6.96
C GLY A 89 -8.64 2.89 7.66
N LYS A 90 -7.46 3.20 8.19
CA LYS A 90 -7.16 4.51 8.77
C LYS A 90 -6.09 5.23 7.98
N LEU A 91 -6.30 6.52 7.80
CA LEU A 91 -5.33 7.46 7.27
C LEU A 91 -5.12 8.57 8.29
N ASP A 92 -3.89 8.71 8.80
CA ASP A 92 -3.55 9.71 9.81
C ASP A 92 -4.49 9.67 11.05
N GLY A 93 -4.94 8.45 11.41
CA GLY A 93 -5.86 8.18 12.51
C GLY A 93 -7.35 8.29 12.18
N ALA A 94 -7.72 8.86 11.03
CA ALA A 94 -9.11 9.00 10.59
C ALA A 94 -9.59 7.78 9.80
N ASP A 95 -10.84 7.36 9.99
CA ASP A 95 -11.44 6.27 9.23
C ASP A 95 -11.73 6.69 7.79
N VAL A 96 -11.27 5.88 6.85
CA VAL A 96 -11.44 6.10 5.40
C VAL A 96 -11.92 4.82 4.73
N ASP A 97 -12.62 4.99 3.61
CA ASP A 97 -12.80 3.93 2.63
C ASP A 97 -11.59 3.95 1.68
N VAL A 98 -11.14 2.76 1.27
CA VAL A 98 -9.99 2.58 0.38
C VAL A 98 -10.40 1.81 -0.88
N ALA A 99 -9.86 2.26 -2.00
CA ALA A 99 -9.98 1.62 -3.30
C ALA A 99 -8.58 1.37 -3.89
N VAL A 100 -8.32 0.15 -4.36
CA VAL A 100 -7.11 -0.21 -5.10
C VAL A 100 -7.46 -0.73 -6.48
N ASP A 101 -7.05 0.00 -7.52
CA ASP A 101 -7.35 -0.36 -8.91
C ASP A 101 -6.34 -1.34 -9.52
N TYR A 102 -6.59 -1.75 -10.78
CA TYR A 102 -5.74 -2.73 -11.47
C TYR A 102 -4.32 -2.21 -11.80
N LYS A 103 -4.12 -0.89 -11.83
CA LYS A 103 -2.82 -0.25 -12.05
C LYS A 103 -2.05 -0.10 -10.74
N GLY A 104 -2.74 -0.25 -9.60
CA GLY A 104 -2.18 -0.13 -8.27
C GLY A 104 -2.35 1.27 -7.68
N ASN A 105 -3.19 2.14 -8.24
CA ASN A 105 -3.55 3.39 -7.59
C ASN A 105 -4.30 3.08 -6.30
N VAL A 106 -3.99 3.84 -5.25
CA VAL A 106 -4.70 3.81 -3.97
C VAL A 106 -5.47 5.12 -3.85
N VAL A 107 -6.78 5.02 -3.73
CA VAL A 107 -7.67 6.17 -3.55
C VAL A 107 -8.39 6.02 -2.21
N THR A 108 -8.38 7.08 -1.42
CA THR A 108 -9.08 7.14 -0.13
C THR A 108 -10.19 8.18 -0.17
N SER A 109 -11.33 7.87 0.43
CA SER A 109 -12.38 8.84 0.71
C SER A 109 -12.72 8.81 2.20
N THR A 110 -12.93 9.99 2.77
CA THR A 110 -13.47 10.09 4.13
C THR A 110 -14.86 9.48 4.17
N LYS A 111 -15.13 8.74 5.25
CA LYS A 111 -16.48 8.30 5.59
C LYS A 111 -17.37 9.47 5.99
#